data_AF-A0A2C6B1N2-F1
#
_entry.id   AF-A0A2C6B1N2-F1
#
_cell.length_a   1.000
_cell.length_b   1.000
_cell.length_c   1.000
_cell.angle_alpha   90.00
_cell.angle_beta   90.00
_cell.angle_gamma   90.00
#
_symmetry.space_group_name_H-M   'P 1'
#
loop_
_entity.id
_entity.type
_entity.pdbx_description
1 polymer ?
#
loop_
_entity_poly.entity_id
_entity_poly.type
_entity_poly.pdbx_seq_one_letter_code
_entity_poly.pdbx_strand_id
1 'polypeptide(L)'
;MFKGNQVKNKIMKELAIEDKQKFLQENYPFEDPPNLTDKRRCIHCDTVFYVGDFKVFKDNTGNELICCPKAPDCNGTVIDWFRLL
;
A
#
# COMPACT_ATOMS: atom_id res chain seq x y z
N MET A 1 28.27 1.90 23.60
CA MET A 1 27.34 0.81 23.23
C MET A 1 25.95 1.41 23.03
N PHE A 2 25.54 1.61 21.78
CA PHE A 2 24.16 2.00 21.49
C PHE A 2 23.29 0.75 21.63
N LYS A 3 22.35 0.77 22.58
CA LYS A 3 21.35 -0.29 22.73
C LYS A 3 20.51 -0.27 21.45
N GLY A 4 20.62 -1.32 20.65
CA GLY A 4 19.76 -1.51 19.48
C GLY A 4 18.31 -1.46 19.93
N ASN A 5 17.58 -0.45 19.48
CA ASN A 5 16.15 -0.36 19.68
C ASN A 5 15.52 -1.61 19.06
N GLN A 6 14.90 -2.43 19.88
CA GLN A 6 14.08 -3.55 19.44
C GLN A 6 13.00 -2.98 18.50
N VAL A 7 13.08 -3.35 17.23
CA VAL A 7 12.05 -3.05 16.24
C VAL A 7 10.77 -3.71 16.75
N LYS A 8 9.86 -2.92 17.30
CA LYS A 8 8.54 -3.39 17.74
C LYS A 8 7.91 -4.10 16.54
N ASN A 9 7.59 -5.38 16.68
CA ASN A 9 6.83 -6.11 15.67
C ASN A 9 5.54 -5.32 15.38
N LYS A 10 5.50 -4.65 14.22
CA LYS A 10 4.32 -3.90 13.78
C LYS A 10 3.28 -4.94 13.38
N ILE A 11 2.32 -5.22 14.27
CA ILE A 11 1.18 -6.08 13.94
C ILE A 11 0.40 -5.34 12.85
N MET A 12 0.38 -5.90 11.64
CA MET A 12 -0.43 -5.42 10.54
C MET A 12 -1.43 -6.50 10.16
N LYS A 13 -2.71 -6.12 10.06
CA LYS A 13 -3.78 -7.03 9.67
C LYS A 13 -4.23 -6.69 8.25
N GLU A 14 -4.19 -7.66 7.35
CA GLU A 14 -4.77 -7.51 6.01
C GLU A 14 -6.30 -7.39 6.12
N LEU A 15 -6.88 -6.41 5.43
CA LEU A 15 -8.31 -6.17 5.35
C LEU A 15 -8.81 -6.54 3.95
N ALA A 16 -9.91 -7.28 3.89
CA ALA A 16 -10.66 -7.45 2.66
C ALA A 16 -11.51 -6.20 2.41
N ILE A 17 -11.38 -5.60 1.23
CA ILE A 17 -12.13 -4.41 0.82
C ILE A 17 -13.08 -4.82 -0.31
N GLU A 18 -14.38 -4.64 -0.10
CA GLU A 18 -15.42 -5.00 -1.06
C GLU A 18 -15.43 -4.03 -2.26
N ASP A 19 -15.52 -2.72 -1.99
CA ASP A 19 -15.45 -1.68 -3.03
C ASP A 19 -14.08 -1.00 -3.02
N LYS A 20 -13.14 -1.58 -3.77
CA LYS A 20 -11.78 -1.06 -3.87
C LYS A 20 -11.69 0.31 -4.54
N GLN A 21 -12.58 0.63 -5.50
CA GLN A 21 -12.53 1.91 -6.21
C GLN A 21 -12.97 3.05 -5.29
N LYS A 22 -14.05 2.85 -4.54
CA LYS A 22 -14.51 3.81 -3.52
C LYS A 22 -13.46 3.98 -2.42
N PHE A 23 -12.93 2.89 -1.89
CA PHE A 23 -11.90 2.95 -0.85
C PHE A 23 -10.67 3.74 -1.32
N LEU A 24 -10.21 3.48 -2.54
CA LEU A 24 -9.11 4.21 -3.14
C LEU A 24 -9.44 5.70 -3.26
N GLN A 25 -10.63 6.07 -3.75
CA GLN A 25 -11.03 7.49 -3.87
C GLN A 25 -11.04 8.22 -2.53
N GLU A 26 -11.48 7.57 -1.46
CA GLU A 26 -11.61 8.18 -0.13
C GLU A 26 -10.26 8.26 0.63
N ASN A 27 -9.29 7.42 0.28
CA ASN A 27 -8.04 7.25 1.06
C ASN A 27 -6.76 7.55 0.26
N TYR A 28 -6.86 7.96 -1.01
CA TYR A 28 -5.69 8.31 -1.80
C TYR A 28 -5.08 9.62 -1.29
N PRO A 29 -3.75 9.69 -1.07
CA PRO A 29 -3.10 10.84 -0.44
C PRO A 29 -2.86 12.03 -1.39
N PHE A 30 -3.28 11.94 -2.65
CA PHE A 30 -3.04 12.96 -3.67
C PHE A 30 -4.33 13.33 -4.42
N GLU A 31 -4.27 14.41 -5.18
CA GLU A 31 -5.30 14.75 -6.16
C GLU A 31 -5.33 13.69 -7.29
N ASP A 32 -6.53 13.42 -7.82
CA ASP A 32 -6.79 12.44 -8.88
C ASP A 32 -6.34 10.99 -8.60
N PRO A 33 -7.12 10.24 -7.79
CA PRO A 33 -6.90 8.81 -7.58
C PRO A 33 -6.92 8.03 -8.91
N PRO A 34 -6.04 7.03 -9.09
CA PRO A 34 -6.09 6.18 -10.27
C PRO A 34 -7.36 5.35 -10.37
N ASN A 35 -7.64 4.85 -11.57
CA ASN A 35 -8.61 3.79 -11.77
C ASN A 35 -8.00 2.44 -11.39
N LEU A 36 -8.82 1.48 -10.95
CA LEU A 36 -8.35 0.12 -10.63
C LEU A 36 -7.66 -0.58 -11.80
N THR A 37 -8.01 -0.23 -13.04
CA THR A 37 -7.42 -0.77 -14.27
C THR A 37 -6.13 -0.08 -14.69
N ASP A 38 -5.72 1.01 -14.02
CA ASP A 38 -4.46 1.68 -14.30
C ASP A 38 -3.29 0.80 -13.88
N LYS A 39 -2.17 0.89 -14.61
CA LYS A 39 -0.92 0.26 -14.20
C LYS A 39 -0.04 1.21 -13.40
N ARG A 40 0.64 0.66 -12.40
CA ARG A 40 1.67 1.35 -11.61
C ARG A 40 2.88 0.45 -11.43
N ARG A 41 4.03 1.05 -11.14
CA ARG A 41 5.24 0.36 -10.69
C ARG A 41 5.57 0.79 -9.27
N CYS A 42 5.87 -0.17 -8.40
CA CYS A 42 6.36 0.09 -7.05
C CYS A 42 7.89 0.25 -7.07
N ILE A 43 8.42 1.32 -6.46
CA ILE A 43 9.87 1.58 -6.42
C ILE A 43 10.68 0.59 -5.55
N HIS A 44 10.03 -0.13 -4.63
CA HIS A 44 10.73 -1.05 -3.72
C HIS A 44 11.01 -2.43 -4.33
N CYS A 45 10.14 -2.88 -5.25
CA CYS A 45 10.21 -4.25 -5.78
C CYS A 45 10.10 -4.32 -7.31
N ASP A 46 10.08 -3.17 -7.97
CA ASP A 46 9.99 -3.00 -9.43
C ASP A 46 8.83 -3.71 -10.12
N THR A 47 7.87 -4.19 -9.34
CA THR A 47 6.72 -4.93 -9.86
C THR A 47 5.77 -3.95 -10.52
N VAL A 48 5.38 -4.26 -11.75
CA VAL A 48 4.27 -3.62 -12.46
C VAL A 48 2.99 -4.39 -12.14
N PHE A 49 1.95 -3.70 -11.73
CA PHE A 49 0.67 -4.27 -11.31
C PHE A 49 -0.50 -3.39 -11.72
N TYR A 50 -1.71 -3.94 -11.74
CA TYR A 50 -2.93 -3.15 -11.82
C TYR A 50 -3.23 -2.55 -10.46
N VAL A 51 -3.62 -1.28 -10.41
CA VAL A 51 -3.93 -0.60 -9.14
C VAL A 51 -4.91 -1.43 -8.31
N GLY A 52 -5.93 -2.03 -8.92
CA GLY A 52 -6.90 -2.90 -8.23
C GLY A 52 -6.31 -4.10 -7.47
N ASP A 53 -5.07 -4.48 -7.74
CA ASP A 53 -4.38 -5.56 -7.03
C ASP A 53 -3.85 -5.13 -5.66
N PHE A 54 -3.99 -3.85 -5.28
CA PHE A 54 -3.53 -3.36 -3.99
C PHE A 54 -4.14 -4.15 -2.83
N LYS A 55 -3.36 -4.25 -1.74
CA LYS A 55 -3.80 -4.79 -0.47
C LYS A 55 -4.01 -3.66 0.52
N VAL A 56 -4.91 -3.85 1.49
CA VAL A 56 -5.09 -2.90 2.59
C VAL A 56 -4.63 -3.54 3.88
N PHE A 57 -3.80 -2.83 4.62
CA PHE A 57 -3.37 -3.25 5.95
C PHE A 57 -3.77 -2.22 6.98
N LYS A 58 -4.31 -2.69 8.11
CA LYS A 58 -4.57 -1.88 9.29
C LYS A 58 -3.41 -2.03 10.26
N ASP A 59 -2.83 -0.91 10.68
CA ASP A 59 -1.80 -0.92 11.71
C ASP A 59 -2.39 -0.87 13.13
N ASN A 60 -1.51 -0.97 14.13
CA ASN A 60 -1.88 -0.99 15.53
C ASN A 60 -2.45 0.35 16.05
N THR A 61 -2.30 1.44 15.29
CA THR A 61 -2.90 2.74 15.60
C THR A 61 -4.27 2.91 14.94
N GLY A 62 -4.70 1.90 14.17
CA GLY A 62 -5.97 1.90 13.46
C GLY A 62 -5.91 2.55 12.08
N ASN A 63 -4.73 3.00 11.64
CA ASN A 63 -4.55 3.58 10.32
C ASN A 63 -4.58 2.49 9.24
N GLU A 64 -5.24 2.81 8.13
CA GLU A 64 -5.37 1.91 6.99
C GLU A 64 -4.42 2.36 5.88
N LEU A 65 -3.65 1.40 5.37
CA LEU A 65 -2.58 1.63 4.43
C LEU A 65 -2.88 0.89 3.14
N ILE A 66 -2.86 1.62 2.03
CA ILE A 66 -2.89 1.05 0.68
C ILE A 66 -1.47 0.58 0.36
N CYS A 67 -1.30 -0.73 0.18
CA CYS A 67 -0.01 -1.40 0.08
C CYS A 67 0.19 -2.09 -1.27
N CYS A 68 1.45 -2.26 -1.65
CA CYS A 68 1.89 -3.03 -2.80
C CYS A 68 1.24 -4.42 -2.82
N PRO A 69 0.85 -4.96 -3.99
CA PRO A 69 0.27 -6.32 -4.08
C PRO A 69 1.18 -7.43 -3.53
N LYS A 70 2.50 -7.20 -3.51
CA LYS A 70 3.49 -8.10 -2.94
C LYS A 70 3.64 -8.00 -1.42
N ALA A 71 2.89 -7.15 -0.73
CA ALA A 71 2.86 -7.17 0.72
C ALA A 71 2.40 -8.55 1.24
N PRO A 72 3.01 -9.11 2.31
CA PRO A 72 3.99 -8.46 3.19
C PRO A 72 5.46 -8.54 2.74
N ASP A 73 5.79 -9.25 1.66
CA ASP A 73 7.17 -9.38 1.16
C ASP A 73 7.74 -8.05 0.63
N CYS A 74 6.86 -7.11 0.26
CA CYS A 74 7.18 -5.73 -0.07
C CYS A 74 6.52 -4.78 0.94
N ASN A 75 7.28 -3.76 1.38
CA ASN A 75 6.80 -2.72 2.30
C ASN A 75 6.36 -1.42 1.61
N GLY A 76 6.23 -1.43 0.27
CA GLY A 76 5.75 -0.28 -0.49
C GLY A 76 4.29 0.03 -0.25
N THR A 77 3.99 1.31 -0.13
CA THR A 77 2.65 1.88 0.01
C THR A 77 2.28 2.70 -1.22
N VAL A 78 1.07 3.25 -1.26
CA VAL A 78 0.54 4.01 -2.40
C VAL A 78 1.42 5.20 -2.82
N ILE A 79 2.20 5.80 -1.91
CA ILE A 79 3.13 6.89 -2.22
C ILE A 79 4.36 6.42 -3.00
N ASP A 80 4.64 5.12 -2.97
CA ASP A 80 5.82 4.49 -3.58
C ASP A 80 5.53 4.03 -5.03
N TRP A 81 4.39 4.45 -5.58
CA TRP A 81 3.89 4.02 -6.88
C TRP A 81 4.02 5.13 -7.92
N PHE A 82 4.60 4.82 -9.06
CA PHE A 82 4.72 5.78 -10.17
C PHE A 82 4.02 5.29 -11.43
N ARG A 83 3.60 6.25 -12.26
CA ARG A 83 3.02 6.02 -13.58
C ARG A 83 4.09 5.44 -14.50
N LEU A 84 3.71 4.47 -15.31
CA LEU A 84 4.51 4.08 -16.46
C LEU A 84 4.32 5.13 -17.55
N LEU A 85 5.43 5.69 -18.04
CA LEU A 85 5.44 6.61 -19.19
C LEU A 85 5.18 5.85 -20.49
#